data_AF-A0A9R0WGM8-F1
#
_entry.id   AF-A0A9R0WGM8-F1
#
_cell.length_a   1.000
_cell.length_b   1.000
_cell.length_c   1.000
_cell.angle_alpha   90.00
_cell.angle_beta   90.00
_cell.angle_gamma   90.00
#
_symmetry.space_group_name_H-M   'P 1'
#
loop_
_entity.id
_entity.type
_entity.pdbx_description
1 polymer ?
#
loop_
_entity_poly.entity_id
_entity_poly.type
_entity_poly.pdbx_seq_one_letter_code
_entity_poly.pdbx_strand_id
1 'polypeptide(L)'
;MNSYSMQAMRPEIEAINMEMRNSMDPQSMLEGKKKLGELFTKHGVNPLTPLKGIFIQGPIFMSFFFAIQNMVEKVPSLKGGGAYWFTDLTTPDELYILPVLTSVTFLATVELNMQEGMEGNPMLQTMKKFSRILALMTIPFTMHFPKAIFCYWVTANLFSLGYGFALRKTAVRYFLNLPEVIPQPEPAQMSTFNLFETPKPVSAVDTPTGNNSDSPIGDNGDSPTAANGSEQSNAELSDRVVFLEKKIAELERRAKARGESQE
;
A
#
# COMPACT_ATOMS: atom_id res chain seq x y z
N MET A 1 2.18 15.27 0.12
CA MET A 1 1.17 14.74 -0.83
C MET A 1 -0.18 15.06 -0.23
N ASN A 2 -1.05 15.81 -0.92
CA ASN A 2 -2.37 16.09 -0.36
C ASN A 2 -3.24 14.84 -0.52
N SER A 3 -3.56 14.16 0.60
CA SER A 3 -4.32 12.88 0.60
C SER A 3 -5.67 13.02 -0.12
N TYR A 4 -6.27 14.20 -0.04
CA TYR A 4 -7.49 14.59 -0.76
C TYR A 4 -7.38 14.42 -2.29
N SER A 5 -6.26 14.80 -2.90
CA SER A 5 -6.06 14.68 -4.35
C SER A 5 -5.97 13.21 -4.79
N MET A 6 -5.34 12.35 -3.97
CA MET A 6 -5.33 10.90 -4.20
C MET A 6 -6.72 10.27 -4.02
N GLN A 7 -7.55 10.78 -3.11
CA GLN A 7 -8.93 10.33 -2.93
C GLN A 7 -9.77 10.66 -4.17
N ALA A 8 -9.69 11.90 -4.67
CA ALA A 8 -10.46 12.38 -5.83
C ALA A 8 -10.18 11.56 -7.11
N MET A 9 -8.93 11.14 -7.32
CA MET A 9 -8.55 10.35 -8.51
C MET A 9 -8.95 8.87 -8.47
N ARG A 10 -9.29 8.29 -7.31
CA ARG A 10 -9.59 6.85 -7.17
C ARG A 10 -10.50 6.26 -8.27
N PRO A 11 -11.66 6.84 -8.60
CA PRO A 11 -12.54 6.28 -9.63
C PRO A 11 -11.95 6.35 -11.05
N GLU A 12 -11.25 7.43 -11.39
CA GLU A 12 -10.58 7.56 -12.71
C GLU A 12 -9.42 6.56 -12.84
N ILE A 13 -8.66 6.34 -11.76
CA ILE A 13 -7.60 5.33 -11.69
C ILE A 13 -8.18 3.92 -11.93
N GLU A 14 -9.31 3.60 -11.29
CA GLU A 14 -9.94 2.28 -11.43
C GLU A 14 -10.48 2.04 -12.85
N ALA A 15 -11.10 3.04 -13.47
CA ALA A 15 -11.58 2.94 -14.85
C ALA A 15 -10.43 2.62 -15.84
N ILE A 16 -9.28 3.28 -15.68
CA ILE A 16 -8.09 3.02 -16.51
C ILE A 16 -7.50 1.62 -16.20
N ASN A 17 -7.52 1.17 -14.95
CA ASN A 17 -7.11 -0.19 -14.58
C ASN A 17 -8.00 -1.27 -15.19
N MET A 18 -9.32 -1.04 -15.27
CA MET A 18 -10.26 -1.94 -15.94
C MET A 18 -10.03 -1.97 -17.45
N GLU A 19 -9.80 -0.82 -18.08
CA GLU A 19 -9.43 -0.73 -19.50
C GLU A 19 -8.16 -1.57 -19.80
N MET A 20 -7.09 -1.39 -19.01
CA MET A 20 -5.85 -2.17 -19.14
C MET A 20 -6.01 -3.68 -18.86
N ARG A 21 -6.99 -4.09 -18.05
CA ARG A 21 -7.26 -5.52 -17.77
C ARG A 21 -8.09 -6.19 -18.87
N ASN A 22 -9.03 -5.45 -19.46
CA ASN A 22 -9.92 -5.97 -20.49
C ASN A 22 -9.23 -6.10 -21.85
N SER A 23 -8.29 -5.21 -22.14
CA SER A 23 -7.47 -5.25 -23.36
C SER A 23 -6.18 -6.04 -23.13
N MET A 24 -6.08 -7.25 -23.70
CA MET A 24 -4.86 -8.08 -23.62
C MET A 24 -3.69 -7.55 -24.48
N ASP A 25 -3.86 -6.43 -25.18
CA ASP A 25 -2.87 -5.89 -26.11
C ASP A 25 -1.74 -5.13 -25.39
N PRO A 26 -0.45 -5.39 -25.74
CA PRO A 26 0.68 -4.64 -25.20
C PRO A 26 0.61 -3.12 -25.43
N GLN A 27 -0.10 -2.67 -26.48
CA GLN A 27 -0.31 -1.26 -26.78
C GLN A 27 -1.31 -0.60 -25.81
N SER A 28 -2.44 -1.24 -25.52
CA SER A 28 -3.44 -0.74 -24.56
C SER A 28 -2.87 -0.59 -23.14
N MET A 29 -1.98 -1.50 -22.74
CA MET A 29 -1.21 -1.42 -21.49
C MET A 29 -0.26 -0.21 -21.46
N LEU A 30 0.34 0.16 -22.59
CA LEU A 30 1.20 1.33 -22.69
C LEU A 30 0.38 2.64 -22.68
N GLU A 31 -0.75 2.67 -23.38
CA GLU A 31 -1.69 3.80 -23.37
C GLU A 31 -2.30 4.02 -21.99
N GLY A 32 -2.71 2.95 -21.30
CA GLY A 32 -3.22 3.03 -19.92
C GLY A 32 -2.16 3.58 -18.95
N LYS A 33 -0.91 3.09 -19.02
CA LYS A 33 0.22 3.67 -18.25
C LYS A 33 0.42 5.16 -18.55
N LYS A 34 0.24 5.60 -19.80
CA LYS A 34 0.34 7.00 -20.22
C LYS A 34 -0.82 7.85 -19.67
N LYS A 35 -2.08 7.45 -19.93
CA LYS A 35 -3.30 8.10 -19.40
C LYS A 35 -3.22 8.33 -17.90
N LEU A 36 -2.74 7.32 -17.18
CA LEU A 36 -2.66 7.33 -15.73
C LEU A 36 -1.51 8.22 -15.20
N GLY A 37 -0.42 8.37 -15.95
CA GLY A 37 0.63 9.37 -15.69
C GLY A 37 0.19 10.81 -16.00
N GLU A 38 -0.59 11.00 -17.07
CA GLU A 38 -1.24 12.28 -17.39
C GLU A 38 -2.25 12.67 -16.29
N LEU A 39 -3.02 11.71 -15.76
CA LEU A 39 -3.97 11.92 -14.65
C LEU A 39 -3.27 12.40 -13.36
N PHE A 40 -2.17 11.76 -12.96
CA PHE A 40 -1.36 12.19 -11.81
C PHE A 40 -0.77 13.59 -12.01
N THR A 41 -0.31 13.89 -13.23
CA THR A 41 0.26 15.21 -13.57
C THR A 41 -0.82 16.30 -13.50
N LYS A 42 -2.02 16.05 -14.06
CA LYS A 42 -3.18 16.93 -14.04
C LYS A 42 -3.63 17.29 -12.61
N HIS A 43 -3.52 16.34 -11.68
CA HIS A 43 -3.85 16.52 -10.26
C HIS A 43 -2.66 16.96 -9.39
N GLY A 44 -1.50 17.24 -9.98
CA GLY A 44 -0.30 17.72 -9.26
C GLY A 44 0.36 16.69 -8.33
N VAL A 45 0.04 15.39 -8.49
CA VAL A 45 0.61 14.32 -7.67
C VAL A 45 1.90 13.81 -8.30
N ASN A 46 3.03 14.22 -7.72
CA ASN A 46 4.34 13.75 -8.16
C ASN A 46 4.66 12.38 -7.53
N PRO A 47 4.89 11.31 -8.33
CA PRO A 47 5.20 9.96 -7.80
C PRO A 47 6.52 9.88 -7.03
N LEU A 48 7.42 10.86 -7.19
CA LEU A 48 8.68 10.97 -6.44
C LEU A 48 8.50 11.68 -5.07
N THR A 49 7.29 12.07 -4.69
CA THR A 49 7.04 12.71 -3.38
C THR A 49 7.49 11.87 -2.18
N PRO A 50 7.27 10.54 -2.12
CA PRO A 50 7.80 9.70 -1.03
C PRO A 50 9.34 9.71 -0.98
N LEU A 51 9.99 9.72 -2.14
CA LEU A 51 11.44 9.72 -2.27
C LEU A 51 12.07 11.01 -1.70
N LYS A 52 11.40 12.16 -1.83
CA LYS A 52 11.82 13.42 -1.17
C LYS A 52 11.87 13.28 0.35
N GLY A 53 10.91 12.56 0.94
CA GLY A 53 10.91 12.28 2.38
C GLY A 53 12.13 11.46 2.80
N ILE A 54 12.47 10.42 2.03
CA ILE A 54 13.67 9.58 2.26
C ILE A 54 14.95 10.42 2.16
N PHE A 55 15.07 11.30 1.16
CA PHE A 55 16.24 12.17 0.98
C PHE A 55 16.43 13.20 2.11
N ILE A 56 15.36 13.64 2.77
CA ILE A 56 15.45 14.54 3.93
C ILE A 56 15.73 13.74 5.21
N GLN A 57 15.09 12.58 5.37
CA GLN A 57 15.20 11.74 6.56
C GLN A 57 16.57 11.06 6.69
N GLY A 58 17.16 10.62 5.57
CA GLY A 58 18.44 9.89 5.54
C GLY A 58 19.60 10.67 6.20
N PRO A 59 19.88 11.93 5.80
CA PRO A 59 20.89 12.77 6.43
C PRO A 59 20.63 12.98 7.93
N ILE A 60 19.39 13.27 8.34
CA ILE A 60 19.01 13.46 9.75
C ILE A 60 19.31 12.20 10.57
N PHE A 61 18.89 11.03 10.07
CA PHE A 61 19.20 9.74 10.69
C PHE A 61 20.71 9.52 10.82
N MET A 62 21.48 9.81 9.76
CA MET A 62 22.93 9.60 9.77
C MET A 62 23.64 10.53 10.78
N SER A 63 23.19 11.79 10.89
CA SER A 63 23.69 12.72 11.90
C SER A 63 23.45 12.22 13.33
N PHE A 64 22.23 11.78 13.66
CA PHE A 64 21.93 11.23 14.98
C PHE A 64 22.69 9.92 15.25
N PHE A 65 22.78 9.01 14.28
CA PHE A 65 23.52 7.76 14.39
C PHE A 65 25.01 8.02 14.72
N PHE A 66 25.69 8.87 13.95
CA PHE A 66 27.09 9.20 14.21
C PHE A 66 27.30 9.99 15.50
N ALA A 67 26.36 10.87 15.88
CA ALA A 67 26.43 11.60 17.14
C ALA A 67 26.34 10.63 18.33
N ILE A 68 25.38 9.70 18.32
CA ILE A 68 25.22 8.68 19.39
C ILE A 68 26.44 7.76 19.44
N GLN A 69 26.97 7.31 18.30
CA GLN A 69 28.19 6.49 18.27
C GLN A 69 29.41 7.23 18.84
N ASN A 70 29.58 8.52 18.52
CA ASN A 70 30.62 9.36 19.14
C ASN A 70 30.41 9.51 20.65
N MET A 71 29.16 9.64 21.12
CA MET A 71 28.87 9.71 22.55
C MET A 71 29.17 8.39 23.27
N VAL A 72 28.80 7.25 22.68
CA VAL A 72 29.09 5.90 23.20
C VAL A 72 30.59 5.69 23.47
N GLU A 73 31.43 6.20 22.58
CA GLU A 73 32.90 6.15 22.74
C GLU A 73 33.42 7.18 23.76
N LYS A 74 32.92 8.42 23.73
CA LYS A 74 33.57 9.58 24.38
C LYS A 74 32.91 10.05 25.67
N VAL A 75 31.77 9.49 26.07
CA VAL A 75 30.99 9.93 27.24
C VAL A 75 30.91 8.81 28.29
N PRO A 76 31.82 8.79 29.29
CA PRO A 76 31.88 7.71 30.28
C PRO A 76 30.61 7.52 31.10
N SER A 77 29.80 8.58 31.29
CA SER A 77 28.55 8.50 32.03
C SER A 77 27.48 7.62 31.36
N LEU A 78 27.61 7.32 30.07
CA LEU A 78 26.72 6.35 29.40
C LEU A 78 26.88 4.91 29.92
N LYS A 79 28.04 4.57 30.52
CA LYS A 79 28.29 3.23 31.08
C LYS A 79 27.48 2.89 32.34
N GLY A 80 26.89 3.90 32.97
CA GLY A 80 25.97 3.72 34.11
C GLY A 80 24.71 4.59 34.00
N GLY A 81 24.46 5.17 32.82
CA GLY A 81 23.35 6.10 32.58
C GLY A 81 22.05 5.44 32.11
N GLY A 82 22.04 4.12 31.94
CA GLY A 82 20.85 3.34 31.62
C GLY A 82 19.96 3.05 32.83
N ALA A 83 18.86 2.33 32.60
CA ALA A 83 17.87 2.03 33.63
C ALA A 83 17.51 0.54 33.66
N TYR A 84 16.95 0.09 34.78
CA TYR A 84 16.46 -1.28 34.99
C TYR A 84 17.48 -2.36 34.57
N TRP A 85 17.24 -3.08 33.46
CA TRP A 85 18.08 -4.18 32.99
C TRP A 85 19.22 -3.75 32.04
N PHE A 86 19.30 -2.47 31.66
CA PHE A 86 20.19 -1.98 30.60
C PHE A 86 21.10 -0.82 31.06
N THR A 87 21.76 -0.98 32.21
CA THR A 87 22.55 0.07 32.89
C THR A 87 23.70 0.66 32.07
N ASP A 88 24.45 -0.17 31.33
CA ASP A 88 25.50 0.28 30.41
C ASP A 88 24.94 0.50 29.01
N LEU A 89 24.87 1.75 28.56
CA LEU A 89 24.35 2.10 27.23
C LEU A 89 25.36 1.88 26.10
N THR A 90 26.63 1.61 26.43
CA THR A 90 27.73 1.47 25.45
C THR A 90 27.90 0.05 24.91
N THR A 91 27.37 -0.95 25.61
CA THR A 91 27.45 -2.37 25.22
C THR A 91 26.24 -2.85 24.40
N PRO A 92 26.35 -3.94 23.60
CA PRO A 92 25.21 -4.60 22.97
C PRO A 92 24.24 -5.22 23.99
N ASP A 93 22.96 -5.39 23.66
CA ASP A 93 21.96 -5.96 24.58
C ASP A 93 21.98 -7.50 24.62
N GLU A 94 22.57 -8.07 25.68
CA GLU A 94 22.67 -9.52 25.91
C GLU A 94 21.32 -10.23 26.03
N LEU A 95 20.27 -9.52 26.47
CA LEU A 95 18.92 -10.07 26.60
C LEU A 95 18.08 -9.92 25.31
N TYR A 96 18.60 -9.21 24.30
CA TYR A 96 17.92 -8.87 23.04
C TYR A 96 16.56 -8.17 23.17
N ILE A 97 16.24 -7.64 24.36
CA ILE A 97 14.98 -6.96 24.67
C ILE A 97 14.86 -5.67 23.85
N LEU A 98 15.92 -4.88 23.76
CA LEU A 98 15.94 -3.60 23.05
C LEU A 98 15.85 -3.75 21.51
N PRO A 99 16.58 -4.69 20.85
CA PRO A 99 16.33 -5.05 19.45
C PRO A 99 14.88 -5.46 19.16
N VAL A 100 14.29 -6.34 19.99
CA VAL A 100 12.90 -6.80 19.81
C VAL A 100 11.91 -5.66 20.04
N LEU A 101 12.07 -4.86 21.10
CA LEU A 101 11.22 -3.71 21.39
C LEU A 101 11.30 -2.66 20.26
N THR A 102 12.48 -2.45 19.69
CA THR A 102 12.66 -1.53 18.56
C THR A 102 11.98 -2.05 17.29
N SER A 103 12.09 -3.35 17.01
CA SER A 103 11.37 -4.00 15.90
C SER A 103 9.85 -3.89 16.05
N VAL A 104 9.31 -4.16 17.24
CA VAL A 104 7.87 -4.06 17.54
C VAL A 104 7.38 -2.60 17.46
N THR A 105 8.12 -1.65 18.03
CA THR A 105 7.73 -0.23 17.96
C THR A 105 7.85 0.32 16.55
N PHE A 106 8.85 -0.09 15.76
CA PHE A 106 8.96 0.24 14.34
C PHE A 106 7.78 -0.32 13.54
N LEU A 107 7.45 -1.60 13.73
CA LEU A 107 6.32 -2.24 13.06
C LEU A 107 5.00 -1.55 13.42
N ALA A 108 4.78 -1.21 14.69
CA ALA A 108 3.62 -0.44 15.12
C ALA A 108 3.58 0.95 14.47
N THR A 109 4.71 1.67 14.42
CA THR A 109 4.82 2.96 13.71
C THR A 109 4.44 2.82 12.25
N VAL A 110 4.97 1.83 11.53
CA VAL A 110 4.64 1.62 10.11
C VAL A 110 3.18 1.21 9.92
N GLU A 111 2.69 0.20 10.64
CA GLU A 111 1.32 -0.29 10.46
C GLU A 111 0.26 0.75 10.84
N LEU A 112 0.50 1.55 11.88
CA LEU A 112 -0.45 2.59 12.30
C LEU A 112 -0.40 3.79 11.34
N ASN A 113 0.77 4.30 10.94
CA ASN A 113 0.82 5.43 10.00
C ASN A 113 0.32 5.03 8.59
N MET A 114 0.57 3.80 8.13
CA MET A 114 0.24 3.34 6.77
C MET A 114 -1.25 2.97 6.57
N GLN A 115 -2.04 2.87 7.64
CA GLN A 115 -3.51 2.72 7.52
C GLN A 115 -4.19 3.96 6.95
N GLU A 116 -3.55 5.13 7.00
CA GLU A 116 -4.14 6.40 6.56
C GLU A 116 -4.22 6.50 5.02
N GLY A 117 -5.32 5.96 4.46
CA GLY A 117 -5.76 6.23 3.08
C GLY A 117 -5.46 5.17 2.03
N MET A 118 -4.99 3.97 2.43
CA MET A 118 -4.69 2.85 1.53
C MET A 118 -5.44 1.54 1.87
N GLU A 119 -6.42 1.59 2.77
CA GLU A 119 -7.23 0.42 3.14
C GLU A 119 -7.82 -0.27 1.89
N GLY A 120 -7.92 -1.61 1.97
CA GLY A 120 -8.40 -2.55 0.93
C GLY A 120 -7.68 -2.60 -0.43
N ASN A 121 -6.66 -1.77 -0.68
CA ASN A 121 -5.79 -1.96 -1.84
C ASN A 121 -4.92 -3.23 -1.65
N PRO A 122 -4.80 -4.18 -2.62
CA PRO A 122 -3.88 -5.31 -2.53
C PRO A 122 -2.41 -4.90 -2.27
N MET A 123 -1.99 -3.73 -2.74
CA MET A 123 -0.68 -3.13 -2.43
C MET A 123 -0.45 -2.95 -0.92
N LEU A 124 -1.49 -2.61 -0.14
CA LEU A 124 -1.35 -2.46 1.32
C LEU A 124 -0.97 -3.78 1.98
N GLN A 125 -1.48 -4.91 1.48
CA GLN A 125 -1.11 -6.23 2.00
C GLN A 125 0.34 -6.58 1.66
N THR A 126 0.80 -6.24 0.45
CA THR A 126 2.22 -6.38 0.07
C THR A 126 3.13 -5.51 0.94
N MET A 127 2.76 -4.24 1.18
CA MET A 127 3.52 -3.34 2.04
C MET A 127 3.54 -3.79 3.51
N LYS A 128 2.41 -4.27 4.05
CA LYS A 128 2.35 -4.86 5.41
C LYS A 128 3.22 -6.13 5.52
N LYS A 129 3.21 -7.01 4.51
CA LYS A 129 4.12 -8.17 4.47
C LYS A 129 5.57 -7.74 4.45
N PHE A 130 5.93 -6.78 3.59
CA PHE A 130 7.27 -6.23 3.51
C PHE A 130 7.73 -5.57 4.83
N SER A 131 6.89 -4.74 5.47
CA SER A 131 7.24 -4.09 6.73
C SER A 131 7.43 -5.08 7.88
N ARG A 132 6.66 -6.18 7.90
CA ARG A 132 6.84 -7.28 8.87
C ARG A 132 8.15 -8.05 8.64
N ILE A 133 8.49 -8.35 7.39
CA ILE A 133 9.78 -8.97 7.03
C ILE A 133 10.94 -8.04 7.43
N LEU A 134 10.85 -6.76 7.11
CA LEU A 134 11.87 -5.75 7.45
C LEU A 134 12.03 -5.61 8.98
N ALA A 135 10.94 -5.55 9.73
CA ALA A 135 10.96 -5.52 11.19
C ALA A 135 11.65 -6.77 11.77
N LEU A 136 11.32 -7.97 11.26
CA LEU A 136 11.96 -9.22 11.70
C LEU A 136 13.47 -9.24 11.38
N MET A 137 13.85 -8.83 10.16
CA MET A 137 15.25 -8.73 9.72
C MET A 137 16.07 -7.69 10.50
N THR A 138 15.40 -6.66 11.07
CA THR A 138 16.05 -5.63 11.88
C THR A 138 16.64 -6.19 13.18
N ILE A 139 16.06 -7.26 13.74
CA ILE A 139 16.51 -7.85 15.01
C ILE A 139 17.96 -8.40 14.91
N PRO A 140 18.27 -9.37 14.02
CA PRO A 140 19.65 -9.87 13.88
C PRO A 140 20.59 -8.81 13.29
N PHE A 141 20.10 -7.90 12.44
CA PHE A 141 20.93 -6.81 11.90
C PHE A 141 21.43 -5.85 12.99
N THR A 142 20.60 -5.55 13.99
CA THR A 142 20.93 -4.59 15.05
C THR A 142 21.51 -5.23 16.31
N MET A 143 21.55 -6.56 16.43
CA MET A 143 21.90 -7.24 17.69
C MET A 143 23.29 -6.91 18.26
N HIS A 144 24.21 -6.43 17.43
CA HIS A 144 25.56 -5.98 17.84
C HIS A 144 25.67 -4.48 18.13
N PHE A 145 24.58 -3.71 18.01
CA PHE A 145 24.62 -2.26 18.18
C PHE A 145 24.57 -1.88 19.67
N PRO A 146 25.25 -0.79 20.08
CA PRO A 146 25.17 -0.28 21.45
C PRO A 146 23.74 0.06 21.88
N LYS A 147 23.42 -0.25 23.14
CA LYS A 147 22.11 0.00 23.78
C LYS A 147 21.61 1.44 23.61
N ALA A 148 22.51 2.44 23.58
CA ALA A 148 22.20 3.85 23.33
C ALA A 148 21.42 4.13 22.03
N ILE A 149 21.69 3.38 20.95
CA ILE A 149 21.02 3.60 19.65
C ILE A 149 19.55 3.20 19.73
N PHE A 150 19.24 2.13 20.48
CA PHE A 150 17.86 1.69 20.69
C PHE A 150 17.07 2.68 21.56
N CYS A 151 17.70 3.35 22.53
CA CYS A 151 17.06 4.43 23.28
C CYS A 151 16.57 5.55 22.34
N TYR A 152 17.37 5.92 21.33
CA TYR A 152 16.96 6.86 20.29
C TYR A 152 15.83 6.30 19.40
N TRP A 153 15.96 5.07 18.88
CA TRP A 153 14.93 4.52 17.98
C TRP A 153 13.58 4.29 18.67
N VAL A 154 13.56 3.74 19.88
CA VAL A 154 12.33 3.52 20.64
C VAL A 154 11.66 4.85 20.97
N THR A 155 12.41 5.87 21.40
CA THR A 155 11.83 7.20 21.69
C THR A 155 11.34 7.92 20.43
N ALA A 156 12.05 7.82 19.30
CA ALA A 156 11.60 8.36 18.02
C ALA A 156 10.32 7.68 17.50
N ASN A 157 10.23 6.35 17.61
CA ASN A 157 9.02 5.59 17.26
C ASN A 157 7.84 5.97 18.17
N LEU A 158 8.06 6.03 19.49
CA LEU A 158 7.02 6.44 20.45
C LEU A 158 6.57 7.89 20.25
N PHE A 159 7.47 8.81 19.88
CA PHE A 159 7.12 10.17 19.51
C PHE A 159 6.27 10.21 18.23
N SER A 160 6.66 9.47 17.18
CA SER A 160 5.88 9.38 15.93
C SER A 160 4.47 8.86 16.19
N LEU A 161 4.35 7.79 16.99
CA LEU A 161 3.07 7.24 17.41
C LEU A 161 2.26 8.25 18.24
N GLY A 162 2.86 8.86 19.25
CA GLY A 162 2.19 9.86 20.12
C GLY A 162 1.67 11.07 19.34
N TYR A 163 2.48 11.60 18.41
CA TYR A 163 2.08 12.66 17.49
C TYR A 163 0.92 12.24 16.58
N GLY A 164 1.01 11.05 15.96
CA GLY A 164 -0.07 10.50 15.13
C GLY A 164 -1.37 10.31 15.90
N PHE A 165 -1.31 9.74 17.11
CA PHE A 165 -2.48 9.58 17.99
C PHE A 165 -3.05 10.94 18.44
N ALA A 166 -2.21 11.94 18.71
CA ALA A 166 -2.67 13.29 19.04
C ALA A 166 -3.41 13.93 17.86
N LEU A 167 -2.85 13.85 16.65
CA LEU A 167 -3.49 14.36 15.43
C LEU A 167 -4.77 13.62 15.03
N ARG A 168 -4.96 12.37 15.48
CA ARG A 168 -6.21 11.62 15.26
C ARG A 168 -7.36 12.08 16.15
N LYS A 169 -7.11 12.71 17.30
CA LYS A 169 -8.17 13.21 18.17
C LYS A 169 -8.88 14.40 17.54
N THR A 170 -10.19 14.28 17.32
CA THR A 170 -11.05 15.32 16.72
C THR A 170 -10.95 16.66 17.45
N ALA A 171 -10.79 16.66 18.78
CA ALA A 171 -10.58 17.87 19.57
C ALA A 171 -9.29 18.63 19.19
N VAL A 172 -8.20 17.92 18.87
CA VAL A 172 -6.93 18.52 18.41
C VAL A 172 -7.08 19.04 16.98
N ARG A 173 -7.80 18.29 16.12
CA ARG A 173 -8.12 18.74 14.74
C ARG A 173 -8.95 20.02 14.73
N TYR A 174 -9.96 20.10 15.60
CA TYR A 174 -10.80 21.29 15.77
C TYR A 174 -9.99 22.49 16.27
N PHE A 175 -9.17 22.31 17.31
CA PHE A 175 -8.30 23.37 17.82
C PHE A 175 -7.31 23.90 16.78
N LEU A 176 -6.79 23.01 15.91
CA LEU A 176 -5.86 23.36 14.84
C LEU A 176 -6.54 23.76 13.51
N ASN A 177 -7.87 23.88 13.46
CA ASN A 177 -8.65 24.17 12.24
C ASN A 177 -8.26 23.28 11.03
N LEU A 178 -7.98 22.00 11.28
CA LEU A 178 -7.59 21.05 10.23
C LEU A 178 -8.83 20.61 9.43
N PRO A 179 -8.75 20.51 8.08
CA PRO A 179 -9.85 20.01 7.25
C PRO A 179 -10.31 18.62 7.69
N GLU A 180 -11.63 18.39 7.64
CA GLU A 180 -12.21 17.12 8.05
C GLU A 180 -11.81 15.98 7.10
N VAL A 181 -11.37 14.86 7.67
CA VAL A 181 -10.98 13.67 6.90
C VAL A 181 -12.25 12.93 6.50
N ILE A 182 -12.70 13.17 5.27
CA ILE A 182 -13.83 12.46 4.67
C ILE A 182 -13.59 10.94 4.79
N PRO A 183 -14.52 10.16 5.35
CA PRO A 183 -14.42 8.71 5.40
C PRO A 183 -14.21 8.14 4.01
N GLN A 184 -13.21 7.27 3.84
CA GLN A 184 -12.94 6.61 2.57
C GLN A 184 -14.15 5.74 2.20
N PRO A 185 -14.80 5.93 1.04
CA PRO A 185 -15.70 4.92 0.50
C PRO A 185 -14.90 3.65 0.17
N GLU A 186 -15.59 2.52 0.21
CA GLU A 186 -14.98 1.19 0.16
C GLU A 186 -14.09 1.02 -1.10
N PRO A 187 -12.85 0.52 -0.96
CA PRO A 187 -11.80 0.63 -1.98
C PRO A 187 -11.93 -0.39 -3.11
N ALA A 188 -12.02 0.11 -4.35
CA ALA A 188 -11.73 -0.67 -5.55
C ALA A 188 -10.21 -0.93 -5.71
N GLN A 189 -9.84 -1.95 -6.48
CA GLN A 189 -8.49 -2.52 -6.49
C GLN A 189 -7.53 -1.77 -7.42
N MET A 190 -6.95 -0.66 -6.94
CA MET A 190 -5.87 0.01 -7.67
C MET A 190 -4.69 -0.95 -7.94
N SER A 191 -4.51 -1.35 -9.20
CA SER A 191 -3.31 -2.09 -9.63
C SER A 191 -2.07 -1.21 -9.51
N THR A 192 -0.98 -1.80 -9.01
CA THR A 192 0.29 -1.10 -8.82
C THR A 192 0.94 -0.74 -10.15
N PHE A 193 1.31 0.52 -10.32
CA PHE A 193 2.32 0.90 -11.29
C PHE A 193 3.67 0.28 -10.93
N ASN A 194 4.13 -0.67 -11.73
CA ASN A 194 5.54 -0.97 -11.82
C ASN A 194 6.20 0.05 -12.76
N LEU A 195 6.69 1.17 -12.21
CA LEU A 195 7.38 2.22 -12.97
C LEU A 195 8.69 1.73 -13.61
N PHE A 196 9.26 0.64 -13.09
CA PHE A 196 10.56 0.06 -13.47
C PHE A 196 10.45 -1.35 -14.08
N GLU A 197 9.27 -1.74 -14.59
CA GLU A 197 9.14 -3.01 -15.29
C GLU A 197 9.72 -2.90 -16.71
N THR A 198 10.97 -3.32 -16.87
CA THR A 198 11.56 -3.51 -18.20
C THR A 198 10.76 -4.58 -18.97
N PRO A 199 10.52 -4.39 -20.28
CA PRO A 199 9.82 -5.40 -21.07
C PRO A 199 10.59 -6.72 -21.02
N LYS A 200 9.95 -7.79 -20.53
CA LYS A 200 10.46 -9.14 -20.77
C LYS A 200 10.46 -9.37 -22.29
N PRO A 201 11.55 -9.86 -22.89
CA PRO A 201 11.55 -10.19 -24.30
C PRO A 201 10.50 -11.28 -24.54
N VAL A 202 9.69 -11.09 -25.58
CA VAL A 202 8.78 -12.11 -26.07
C VAL A 202 9.64 -13.28 -26.57
N SER A 203 9.58 -14.43 -25.88
CA SER A 203 10.14 -15.67 -26.42
C SER A 203 9.39 -16.02 -27.68
N ALA A 204 10.08 -15.93 -28.82
CA ALA A 204 9.52 -16.22 -30.11
C ALA A 204 9.17 -17.70 -30.27
N VAL A 205 8.26 -17.94 -31.20
CA VAL A 205 7.95 -19.21 -31.87
C VAL A 205 9.21 -20.04 -32.13
N ASP A 206 9.16 -21.34 -31.80
CA ASP A 206 9.93 -22.37 -32.48
C ASP A 206 9.11 -23.67 -32.61
N THR A 207 9.08 -24.22 -33.83
CA THR A 207 8.41 -25.45 -34.27
C THR A 207 9.03 -25.80 -35.64
N PRO A 208 9.25 -27.06 -36.06
CA PRO A 208 9.14 -28.36 -35.39
C PRO A 208 10.43 -29.22 -35.42
N THR A 209 10.47 -30.34 -34.70
CA THR A 209 11.21 -31.56 -35.11
C THR A 209 10.54 -32.79 -34.45
N GLY A 210 10.51 -33.96 -35.11
CA GLY A 210 9.61 -35.06 -34.74
C GLY A 210 10.22 -36.47 -34.66
N ASN A 211 9.33 -37.46 -34.45
CA ASN A 211 9.54 -38.92 -34.42
C ASN A 211 10.39 -39.43 -33.23
N ASN A 212 10.17 -40.57 -32.56
CA ASN A 212 9.20 -41.68 -32.62
C ASN A 212 9.17 -42.38 -31.22
N SER A 213 8.22 -43.24 -30.82
CA SER A 213 6.92 -43.68 -31.37
C SER A 213 6.06 -44.32 -30.24
N ASP A 214 4.91 -44.89 -30.63
CA ASP A 214 4.16 -46.04 -30.05
C ASP A 214 2.70 -45.76 -29.64
N SER A 215 1.84 -46.64 -30.13
CA SER A 215 0.41 -46.79 -29.83
C SER A 215 0.11 -48.30 -29.96
N PRO A 216 -0.95 -48.84 -29.33
CA PRO A 216 -2.25 -48.78 -30.03
C PRO A 216 -3.51 -48.67 -29.14
N ILE A 217 -4.48 -47.92 -29.66
CA ILE A 217 -5.91 -48.26 -29.80
C ILE A 217 -6.72 -48.65 -28.55
N GLY A 218 -7.72 -47.82 -28.23
CA GLY A 218 -8.96 -48.16 -27.54
C GLY A 218 -10.07 -47.24 -28.06
N ASP A 219 -11.20 -47.81 -28.48
CA ASP A 219 -12.23 -47.15 -29.32
C ASP A 219 -13.62 -47.12 -28.62
N ASN A 220 -14.55 -46.30 -29.16
CA ASN A 220 -15.94 -46.03 -28.74
C ASN A 220 -16.08 -45.08 -27.53
N GLY A 221 -17.01 -44.13 -27.48
CA GLY A 221 -18.05 -43.72 -28.45
C GLY A 221 -19.09 -42.79 -27.80
N ASP A 222 -19.75 -41.97 -28.61
CA ASP A 222 -20.96 -41.15 -28.34
C ASP A 222 -20.93 -39.91 -27.40
N SER A 223 -21.37 -38.81 -28.02
CA SER A 223 -21.83 -37.51 -27.51
C SER A 223 -23.37 -37.54 -27.39
N PRO A 224 -24.11 -36.61 -26.71
CA PRO A 224 -24.03 -35.18 -27.06
C PRO A 224 -24.50 -34.09 -26.04
N THR A 225 -24.36 -32.84 -26.52
CA THR A 225 -25.15 -31.63 -26.18
C THR A 225 -24.81 -30.86 -24.90
N ALA A 226 -23.92 -29.86 -25.05
CA ALA A 226 -23.83 -28.71 -24.16
C ALA A 226 -24.43 -27.46 -24.84
N ALA A 227 -25.69 -27.14 -24.51
CA ALA A 227 -26.36 -25.91 -24.94
C ALA A 227 -27.44 -25.53 -23.92
N ASN A 228 -27.13 -24.62 -22.99
CA ASN A 228 -28.08 -23.96 -22.06
C ASN A 228 -27.48 -22.84 -21.18
N GLY A 229 -26.16 -22.62 -21.20
CA GLY A 229 -25.50 -21.68 -20.25
C GLY A 229 -25.54 -20.18 -20.62
N SER A 230 -25.85 -19.83 -21.87
CA SER A 230 -25.73 -18.46 -22.38
C SER A 230 -26.99 -17.59 -22.22
N GLU A 231 -28.19 -18.19 -22.24
CA GLU A 231 -29.45 -17.43 -22.19
C GLU A 231 -29.80 -16.95 -20.77
N GLN A 232 -29.54 -17.76 -19.73
CA GLN A 232 -29.80 -17.36 -18.34
C GLN A 232 -28.94 -16.15 -17.91
N SER A 233 -27.67 -16.09 -18.35
CA SER A 233 -26.76 -14.99 -18.03
C SER A 233 -27.26 -13.65 -18.60
N ASN A 234 -27.74 -13.65 -19.84
CA ASN A 234 -28.24 -12.43 -20.50
C ASN A 234 -29.59 -11.95 -19.92
N ALA A 235 -30.46 -12.87 -19.49
CA ALA A 235 -31.71 -12.53 -18.81
C ALA A 235 -31.45 -11.84 -17.45
N GLU A 236 -30.60 -12.41 -16.59
CA GLU A 236 -30.26 -11.81 -15.28
C GLU A 236 -29.57 -10.44 -15.45
N LEU A 237 -28.72 -10.29 -16.47
CA LEU A 237 -28.07 -9.01 -16.77
C LEU A 237 -29.08 -7.94 -17.22
N SER A 238 -30.09 -8.31 -18.01
CA SER A 238 -31.15 -7.41 -18.47
C SER A 238 -32.03 -6.93 -17.31
N ASP A 239 -32.46 -7.84 -16.43
CA ASP A 239 -33.25 -7.50 -15.24
C ASP A 239 -32.51 -6.56 -14.30
N ARG A 240 -31.19 -6.75 -14.14
CA ARG A 240 -30.33 -5.86 -13.35
C ARG A 240 -30.25 -4.45 -13.93
N VAL A 241 -30.16 -4.30 -15.25
CA VAL A 241 -30.17 -2.97 -15.91
C VAL A 241 -31.51 -2.27 -15.67
N VAL A 242 -32.64 -2.95 -15.91
CA VAL A 242 -33.99 -2.39 -15.70
C VAL A 242 -34.23 -2.01 -14.22
N PHE A 243 -33.69 -2.78 -13.27
CA PHE A 243 -33.75 -2.46 -11.85
C PHE A 243 -32.94 -1.19 -11.51
N LEU A 244 -31.75 -1.03 -12.09
CA LEU A 244 -30.90 0.15 -11.88
C LEU A 244 -31.54 1.41 -12.47
N GLU A 245 -32.10 1.34 -13.68
CA GLU A 245 -32.81 2.47 -14.30
C GLU A 245 -33.99 2.95 -13.45
N LYS A 246 -34.82 2.03 -12.93
CA LYS A 246 -35.92 2.37 -12.01
C LYS A 246 -35.41 3.04 -10.74
N LYS A 247 -34.28 2.59 -10.19
CA LYS A 247 -33.68 3.15 -8.97
C LYS A 247 -33.11 4.55 -9.20
N ILE A 248 -32.51 4.80 -10.37
CA ILE A 248 -32.06 6.13 -10.79
C ILE A 248 -33.25 7.08 -10.95
N ALA A 249 -34.28 6.67 -11.69
CA ALA A 249 -35.48 7.48 -11.91
C ALA A 249 -36.23 7.83 -10.59
N GLU A 250 -36.22 6.93 -9.60
CA GLU A 250 -36.77 7.26 -8.29
C GLU A 250 -35.87 8.20 -7.47
N LEU A 251 -34.54 8.06 -7.56
CA LEU A 251 -33.62 9.02 -6.93
C LEU A 251 -33.77 10.43 -7.52
N GLU A 252 -33.93 10.55 -8.84
CA GLU A 252 -34.22 11.83 -9.50
C GLU A 252 -35.54 12.45 -9.04
N ARG A 253 -36.62 11.65 -8.95
CA ARG A 253 -37.90 12.11 -8.38
C ARG A 253 -37.76 12.56 -6.92
N ARG A 254 -37.02 11.81 -6.10
CA ARG A 254 -36.75 12.15 -4.68
C ARG A 254 -35.84 13.37 -4.53
N ALA A 255 -34.96 13.64 -5.50
CA ALA A 255 -34.16 14.86 -5.54
C ALA A 255 -35.02 16.06 -5.93
N LYS A 256 -35.85 15.93 -6.98
CA LYS A 256 -36.76 16.99 -7.43
C LYS A 256 -37.77 17.39 -6.35
N ALA A 257 -38.39 16.40 -5.69
CA ALA A 257 -39.31 16.65 -4.57
C ALA A 257 -38.66 17.34 -3.36
N ARG A 258 -37.34 17.20 -3.16
CA ARG A 258 -36.61 17.97 -2.13
C ARG A 258 -36.27 19.39 -2.58
N GLY A 259 -36.02 19.60 -3.88
CA GLY A 259 -35.83 20.94 -4.44
C GLY A 259 -37.09 21.80 -4.33
N GLU A 260 -38.26 21.21 -4.61
CA GLU A 260 -39.57 21.87 -4.50
C GLU A 260 -40.04 22.09 -3.03
N SER A 261 -39.22 21.76 -2.04
CA SER A 261 -39.50 21.99 -0.60
C SER A 261 -38.66 23.12 0.03
N GLN A 262 -37.97 23.93 -0.77
CA GLN A 262 -37.11 25.04 -0.31
C GLN A 262 -37.43 26.40 -0.98
N GLU A 263 -38.54 26.53 -1.69
CA GLU A 263 -39.16 27.82 -2.08
C GLU A 263 -40.42 28.10 -1.24
#